data_AF-A0A7K0VZ04-F1
#
_entry.id   AF-A0A7K0VZ04-F1
#
_cell.length_a   1.000
_cell.length_b   1.000
_cell.length_c   1.000
_cell.angle_alpha   90.00
_cell.angle_beta   90.00
_cell.angle_gamma   90.00
#
_symmetry.space_group_name_H-M   'P 1'
#
loop_
_entity.id
_entity.type
_entity.pdbx_description
1 polymer ?
#
loop_
_entity_poly.entity_id
_entity_poly.type
_entity_poly.pdbx_seq_one_letter_code
_entity_poly.pdbx_strand_id
1 'polypeptide(L)'
;GSLTVAGSLVYLLFLLLGKWIGFTLTLAGIAGAIVAIGVTADSFIIYFERVRDELREGRTLRTAVETGWLRARHTILVADFVSIIAAVLLYFFAVGGVRGFAFTLGLTTLVDLIVVFVFTKPLVTIVARLHFFSSGHRLSGLSAKSTGTLPVTKEA
;
A
#
# COMPACT_ATOMS: atom_id res chain seq x y z
N GLY A 1 14.14 4.56 -11.96
CA GLY A 1 13.41 4.63 -13.29
C GLY A 1 11.88 4.56 -13.12
N SER A 2 11.49 4.18 -11.99
CA SER A 2 10.05 4.08 -11.63
C SER A 2 9.54 5.39 -11.04
N LEU A 3 10.50 6.25 -10.61
CA LEU A 3 10.10 7.57 -10.08
C LEU A 3 9.93 8.58 -11.21
N THR A 4 10.70 8.30 -12.20
CA THR A 4 10.58 9.20 -13.37
C THR A 4 9.34 8.84 -14.21
N VAL A 5 8.99 7.58 -14.10
CA VAL A 5 7.80 7.12 -14.86
C VAL A 5 6.53 7.50 -14.09
N ALA A 6 6.60 7.47 -12.77
CA ALA A 6 5.44 7.85 -11.94
C ALA A 6 5.26 9.37 -11.96
N GLY A 7 6.41 10.04 -12.00
CA GLY A 7 6.38 11.52 -12.06
C GLY A 7 5.84 12.04 -13.38
N SER A 8 6.19 11.36 -14.46
CA SER A 8 5.73 11.79 -15.80
C SER A 8 4.25 11.44 -16.03
N LEU A 9 3.85 10.43 -15.43
CA LEU A 9 2.43 10.02 -15.58
C LEU A 9 1.52 10.94 -14.75
N VAL A 10 2.04 11.36 -13.66
CA VAL A 10 1.26 12.27 -12.80
C VAL A 10 1.19 13.65 -13.45
N TYR A 11 2.20 13.99 -14.08
CA TYR A 11 2.25 15.29 -14.77
C TYR A 11 1.33 15.29 -16.01
N LEU A 12 1.30 14.23 -16.69
CA LEU A 12 0.44 14.12 -17.89
C LEU A 12 -1.04 14.00 -17.53
N LEU A 13 -1.25 13.51 -16.47
CA LEU A 13 -2.65 13.36 -16.02
C LEU A 13 -3.21 14.70 -15.52
N PHE A 14 -2.32 15.47 -14.96
CA PHE A 14 -2.74 16.80 -14.50
C PHE A 14 -2.96 17.74 -15.69
N LEU A 15 -2.22 17.53 -16.77
CA LEU A 15 -2.38 18.35 -17.99
C LEU A 15 -3.62 17.94 -18.79
N LEU A 16 -3.87 16.65 -18.77
CA LEU A 16 -4.99 16.13 -19.59
C LEU A 16 -6.32 16.34 -18.86
N LEU A 17 -6.24 16.29 -17.54
CA LEU A 17 -7.49 16.47 -16.76
C LEU A 17 -7.79 17.96 -16.61
N GLY A 18 -6.78 18.83 -16.73
CA GLY A 18 -6.90 20.30 -16.82
C GLY A 18 -7.60 20.75 -18.10
N LYS A 19 -7.48 19.98 -19.19
CA LYS A 19 -8.02 20.42 -20.50
C LYS A 19 -9.43 19.85 -20.72
N TRP A 20 -9.79 18.72 -19.99
CA TRP A 20 -11.07 18.07 -20.33
C TRP A 20 -12.11 18.36 -19.24
N ILE A 21 -11.61 18.90 -18.00
CA ILE A 21 -12.57 19.06 -16.88
C ILE A 21 -12.45 20.49 -16.35
N GLY A 22 -11.60 21.43 -17.03
CA GLY A 22 -11.40 22.77 -16.42
C GLY A 22 -10.75 22.70 -15.03
N PHE A 23 -10.02 21.73 -14.70
CA PHE A 23 -9.45 21.62 -13.34
C PHE A 23 -8.24 22.57 -13.21
N THR A 24 -8.39 23.68 -12.51
CA THR A 24 -7.32 24.65 -12.12
C THR A 24 -6.77 24.27 -10.73
N LEU A 25 -5.47 23.76 -10.75
CA LEU A 25 -4.85 23.58 -9.42
C LEU A 25 -5.12 24.81 -8.53
N THR A 26 -6.16 24.67 -7.66
CA THR A 26 -6.54 25.76 -6.73
C THR A 26 -5.88 25.52 -5.37
N LEU A 27 -5.79 26.56 -4.64
CA LEU A 27 -5.24 26.42 -3.27
C LEU A 27 -5.88 25.24 -2.53
N ALA A 28 -7.13 25.08 -2.77
CA ALA A 28 -7.83 23.95 -2.12
C ALA A 28 -7.32 22.60 -2.66
N GLY A 29 -6.99 22.51 -3.89
CA GLY A 29 -6.40 21.29 -4.48
C GLY A 29 -5.01 20.98 -3.89
N ILE A 30 -4.27 22.07 -3.67
CA ILE A 30 -2.93 21.85 -3.05
C ILE A 30 -3.11 21.35 -1.61
N ALA A 31 -4.04 21.89 -0.92
CA ALA A 31 -4.34 21.39 0.44
C ALA A 31 -4.73 19.89 0.40
N GLY A 32 -5.50 19.58 -0.62
CA GLY A 32 -5.84 18.14 -0.77
C GLY A 32 -4.61 17.27 -0.99
N ALA A 33 -3.69 17.75 -1.74
CA ALA A 33 -2.46 16.96 -1.97
C ALA A 33 -1.65 16.84 -0.68
N ILE A 34 -1.51 17.89 0.09
CA ILE A 34 -0.79 17.83 1.38
C ILE A 34 -1.46 16.83 2.32
N VAL A 35 -2.78 16.89 2.35
CA VAL A 35 -3.51 15.92 3.20
C VAL A 35 -3.21 14.49 2.74
N ALA A 36 -3.14 14.34 1.49
CA ALA A 36 -2.88 12.97 0.99
C ALA A 36 -1.52 12.44 1.49
N ILE A 37 -0.58 13.28 1.65
CA ILE A 37 0.73 12.83 2.18
C ILE A 37 0.55 12.31 3.62
N GLY A 38 -0.19 13.02 4.44
CA GLY A 38 -0.46 12.58 5.83
C GLY A 38 -1.16 11.22 5.87
N VAL A 39 -2.08 11.14 4.97
CA VAL A 39 -2.83 9.86 4.97
C VAL A 39 -1.90 8.71 4.58
N THR A 40 -1.03 8.99 3.69
CA THR A 40 -0.05 7.93 3.33
C THR A 40 0.89 7.66 4.51
N ALA A 41 1.34 8.63 5.15
CA ALA A 41 2.24 8.43 6.30
C ALA A 41 1.53 7.64 7.41
N ASP A 42 0.23 7.98 7.53
CA ASP A 42 -0.55 7.23 8.54
C ASP A 42 -0.53 5.73 8.25
N SER A 43 -0.60 5.38 7.11
CA SER A 43 -0.60 3.95 6.76
C SER A 43 0.77 3.30 7.01
N PHE A 44 1.83 4.11 6.79
CA PHE A 44 3.18 3.57 7.06
C PHE A 44 3.40 3.34 8.56
N ILE A 45 2.88 4.21 9.25
CA ILE A 45 3.07 4.06 10.71
C ILE A 45 2.33 2.81 11.20
N ILE A 46 1.13 2.61 10.73
CA ILE A 46 0.36 1.42 11.16
C ILE A 46 1.11 0.14 10.75
N TYR A 47 1.65 0.15 9.57
CA TYR A 47 2.42 -1.03 9.13
C TYR A 47 3.63 -1.27 10.03
N PHE A 48 4.33 -0.25 10.37
CA PHE A 48 5.55 -0.43 11.17
C PHE A 48 5.19 -0.84 12.60
N GLU A 49 4.11 -0.36 12.93
CA GLU A 49 3.68 -0.77 14.29
C GLU A 49 3.39 -2.27 14.37
N ARG A 50 2.79 -2.74 13.28
CA ARG A 50 2.47 -4.19 13.33
C ARG A 50 3.73 -5.04 13.21
N VAL A 51 4.61 -4.56 12.45
CA VAL A 51 5.88 -5.30 12.33
C VAL A 51 6.62 -5.26 13.67
N ARG A 52 6.66 -4.10 14.29
CA ARG A 52 7.32 -3.99 15.61
C ARG A 52 6.61 -4.87 16.65
N ASP A 53 5.31 -5.00 16.52
CA ASP A 53 4.56 -5.89 17.44
C ASP A 53 4.99 -7.35 17.27
N GLU A 54 5.22 -7.75 16.01
CA GLU A 54 5.61 -9.15 15.75
C GLU A 54 7.04 -9.43 16.20
N LEU A 55 7.83 -8.41 16.11
CA LEU A 55 9.23 -8.57 16.56
C LEU A 55 9.28 -8.67 18.08
N ARG A 56 8.41 -7.92 18.71
CA ARG A 56 8.36 -7.97 20.18
C ARG A 56 7.87 -9.33 20.67
N GLU A 57 7.18 -10.02 19.88
CA GLU A 57 6.64 -11.35 20.25
C GLU A 57 7.66 -12.45 19.94
N GLY A 58 8.89 -12.01 19.55
CA GLY A 58 10.03 -12.94 19.46
C GLY A 58 10.16 -13.56 18.06
N ARG A 59 9.40 -13.03 17.07
CA ARG A 59 9.46 -13.60 15.70
C ARG A 59 10.67 -13.00 14.96
N THR A 60 11.25 -13.84 14.04
CA THR A 60 12.37 -13.34 13.20
C THR A 60 11.89 -12.23 12.26
N LEU A 61 12.81 -11.35 11.99
CA LEU A 61 12.52 -10.16 11.16
C LEU A 61 11.82 -10.55 9.86
N ARG A 62 12.17 -11.67 9.31
CA ARG A 62 11.53 -12.07 8.04
C ARG A 62 10.07 -12.47 8.26
N THR A 63 9.85 -13.20 9.27
CA THR A 63 8.47 -13.65 9.56
C THR A 63 7.62 -12.47 10.07
N ALA A 64 8.25 -11.56 10.78
CA ALA A 64 7.53 -10.38 11.32
C ALA A 64 7.05 -9.46 10.20
N VAL A 65 7.83 -9.33 9.19
CA VAL A 65 7.45 -8.45 8.06
C VAL A 65 6.32 -9.11 7.26
N GLU A 66 6.36 -10.46 7.09
CA GLU A 66 5.30 -11.15 6.32
C GLU A 66 3.97 -11.15 7.08
N THR A 67 4.13 -11.52 8.30
CA THR A 67 2.87 -11.62 9.07
C THR A 67 2.34 -10.22 9.39
N GLY A 68 3.29 -9.27 9.61
CA GLY A 68 2.89 -7.85 9.84
C GLY A 68 2.21 -7.23 8.62
N TRP A 69 2.61 -7.59 7.44
CA TRP A 69 1.97 -7.05 6.21
C TRP A 69 0.55 -7.60 6.04
N LEU A 70 0.36 -8.91 6.30
CA LEU A 70 -0.97 -9.52 6.10
C LEU A 70 -2.01 -8.86 7.03
N ARG A 71 -1.59 -8.49 8.21
CA ARG A 71 -2.56 -7.90 9.14
C ARG A 71 -2.73 -6.40 8.88
N ALA A 72 -1.63 -5.78 8.52
CA ALA A 72 -1.69 -4.32 8.32
C ALA A 72 -2.39 -3.96 7.00
N ARG A 73 -2.36 -4.80 6.05
CA ARG A 73 -2.90 -4.44 4.72
C ARG A 73 -4.43 -4.32 4.78
N HIS A 74 -5.05 -5.19 5.60
CA HIS A 74 -6.52 -5.09 5.68
C HIS A 74 -6.93 -3.76 6.33
N THR A 75 -6.20 -3.40 7.34
CA THR A 75 -6.57 -2.14 8.02
C THR A 75 -6.29 -0.93 7.11
N ILE A 76 -5.19 -0.93 6.45
CA ILE A 76 -4.84 0.20 5.56
C ILE A 76 -5.84 0.29 4.40
N LEU A 77 -6.27 -0.85 3.92
CA LEU A 77 -7.22 -0.81 2.78
C LEU A 77 -8.57 -0.27 3.23
N VAL A 78 -8.94 -0.68 4.39
CA VAL A 78 -10.26 -0.22 4.86
C VAL A 78 -10.20 1.30 5.11
N ALA A 79 -9.11 1.72 5.68
CA ALA A 79 -8.95 3.16 5.94
C ALA A 79 -8.95 3.96 4.63
N ASP A 80 -8.28 3.54 3.64
CA ASP A 80 -8.24 4.24 2.35
C ASP A 80 -9.61 4.23 1.66
N PHE A 81 -10.32 3.16 1.85
CA PHE A 81 -11.67 3.12 1.25
C PHE A 81 -12.57 4.19 1.90
N VAL A 82 -12.46 4.32 3.16
CA VAL A 82 -13.27 5.36 3.84
C VAL A 82 -12.91 6.74 3.26
N SER A 83 -11.64 6.94 3.00
CA SER A 83 -11.21 8.23 2.42
C SER A 83 -11.80 8.45 1.02
N ILE A 84 -11.99 7.47 0.34
CA ILE A 84 -12.55 7.60 -1.02
C ILE A 84 -14.03 7.97 -0.94
N ILE A 85 -14.65 7.27 -0.06
CA ILE A 85 -16.08 7.60 0.06
C ILE A 85 -16.24 9.06 0.50
N ALA A 86 -15.38 9.43 1.37
CA ALA A 86 -15.44 10.84 1.81
C ALA A 86 -15.19 11.80 0.65
N ALA A 87 -14.20 11.47 -0.08
CA ALA A 87 -13.88 12.32 -1.24
C ALA A 87 -15.06 12.40 -2.22
N VAL A 88 -15.74 11.26 -2.37
CA VAL A 88 -16.87 11.25 -3.32
C VAL A 88 -18.01 12.12 -2.75
N LEU A 89 -18.22 11.90 -1.52
CA LEU A 89 -19.33 12.68 -0.92
C LEU A 89 -19.00 14.17 -0.97
N LEU A 90 -17.81 14.49 -0.69
CA LEU A 90 -17.41 15.91 -0.70
C LEU A 90 -17.49 16.50 -2.10
N TYR A 91 -17.16 15.70 -3.06
CA TYR A 91 -17.18 16.23 -4.44
C TYR A 91 -18.62 16.53 -4.88
N PHE A 92 -19.62 15.62 -4.41
CA PHE A 92 -21.00 15.83 -4.90
C PHE A 92 -21.70 16.90 -4.06
N PHE A 93 -21.25 16.99 -2.86
CA PHE A 93 -22.06 17.88 -1.99
C PHE A 93 -21.34 19.22 -1.82
N ALA A 94 -20.09 19.30 -2.18
CA ALA A 94 -19.34 20.54 -1.89
C ALA A 94 -19.48 21.54 -3.06
N VAL A 95 -19.48 22.91 -2.71
CA VAL A 95 -19.55 23.95 -3.77
C VAL A 95 -18.27 24.79 -3.69
N GLY A 96 -17.85 25.27 -4.94
CA GLY A 96 -16.74 26.25 -4.90
C GLY A 96 -15.37 25.54 -4.82
N GLY A 97 -14.35 26.09 -4.05
CA GLY A 97 -12.95 25.65 -3.93
C GLY A 97 -12.82 24.29 -3.23
N VAL A 98 -13.87 23.83 -2.53
CA VAL A 98 -13.80 22.58 -1.76
C VAL A 98 -13.96 21.38 -2.70
N ARG A 99 -14.53 21.65 -3.91
CA ARG A 99 -14.63 20.56 -4.91
C ARG A 99 -13.25 20.18 -5.46
N GLY A 100 -12.46 21.22 -5.58
CA GLY A 100 -11.05 20.98 -5.99
C GLY A 100 -10.26 20.19 -4.95
N PHE A 101 -10.57 20.42 -3.69
CA PHE A 101 -9.94 19.63 -2.61
C PHE A 101 -10.40 18.17 -2.67
N ALA A 102 -11.66 18.00 -2.84
CA ALA A 102 -12.20 16.62 -2.87
C ALA A 102 -11.70 15.85 -4.09
N PHE A 103 -11.49 16.53 -5.08
CA PHE A 103 -11.02 15.85 -6.31
C PHE A 103 -9.57 15.37 -6.13
N THR A 104 -8.71 16.31 -5.64
CA THR A 104 -7.29 15.94 -5.47
C THR A 104 -7.16 14.82 -4.43
N LEU A 105 -7.89 14.91 -3.34
CA LEU A 105 -7.87 13.83 -2.33
C LEU A 105 -8.36 12.50 -2.93
N GLY A 106 -9.43 12.58 -3.66
CA GLY A 106 -9.96 11.34 -4.31
C GLY A 106 -8.97 10.77 -5.32
N LEU A 107 -8.43 11.63 -6.13
CA LEU A 107 -7.51 11.15 -7.18
C LEU A 107 -6.26 10.52 -6.54
N THR A 108 -5.67 11.13 -5.55
CA THR A 108 -4.43 10.60 -4.93
C THR A 108 -4.73 9.28 -4.20
N THR A 109 -5.85 9.26 -3.52
CA THR A 109 -6.20 8.00 -2.85
C THR A 109 -6.40 6.87 -3.86
N LEU A 110 -7.02 7.22 -4.97
CA LEU A 110 -7.19 6.18 -6.03
C LEU A 110 -5.83 5.71 -6.56
N VAL A 111 -4.96 6.68 -6.83
CA VAL A 111 -3.61 6.31 -7.30
C VAL A 111 -2.94 5.42 -6.24
N ASP A 112 -3.12 5.75 -4.95
CA ASP A 112 -2.55 4.94 -3.86
C ASP A 112 -3.07 3.51 -3.88
N LEU A 113 -4.30 3.34 -4.11
CA LEU A 113 -4.86 1.96 -4.13
C LEU A 113 -4.32 1.17 -5.33
N ILE A 114 -4.24 1.93 -6.48
CA ILE A 114 -3.68 1.24 -7.66
C ILE A 114 -2.22 0.84 -7.39
N VAL A 115 -1.48 1.66 -6.72
CA VAL A 115 -0.08 1.33 -6.40
C VAL A 115 -0.04 0.15 -5.42
N VAL A 116 -0.91 0.16 -4.54
CA VAL A 116 -0.94 -0.95 -3.57
C VAL A 116 -1.31 -2.26 -4.28
N PHE A 117 -2.23 -2.17 -5.29
CA PHE A 117 -2.67 -3.41 -5.99
C PHE A 117 -1.63 -3.82 -7.03
N VAL A 118 -0.92 -2.81 -7.64
CA VAL A 118 0.07 -3.12 -8.70
C VAL A 118 1.41 -3.45 -8.04
N PHE A 119 1.64 -3.01 -6.83
CA PHE A 119 2.91 -3.28 -6.14
C PHE A 119 2.72 -4.44 -5.14
N THR A 120 1.53 -4.77 -4.79
CA THR A 120 1.23 -5.86 -3.85
C THR A 120 1.50 -7.22 -4.51
N LYS A 121 1.51 -7.42 -5.79
CA LYS A 121 1.87 -8.70 -6.46
C LYS A 121 3.37 -8.73 -6.81
N PRO A 122 4.03 -7.63 -7.14
CA PRO A 122 5.47 -7.73 -7.44
C PRO A 122 6.33 -7.72 -6.16
N LEU A 123 5.80 -7.11 -5.15
CA LEU A 123 6.49 -7.12 -3.84
C LEU A 123 6.37 -8.49 -3.16
N VAL A 124 5.19 -9.18 -3.36
CA VAL A 124 4.98 -10.57 -2.88
C VAL A 124 5.75 -11.55 -3.78
N THR A 125 5.92 -11.26 -5.04
CA THR A 125 6.69 -12.09 -5.99
C THR A 125 8.19 -11.81 -5.83
N ILE A 126 8.63 -10.56 -5.52
CA ILE A 126 10.06 -10.21 -5.36
C ILE A 126 10.52 -10.69 -3.98
N VAL A 127 9.73 -10.55 -2.98
CA VAL A 127 10.02 -11.16 -1.66
C VAL A 127 9.99 -12.69 -1.76
N ALA A 128 9.15 -13.23 -2.70
CA ALA A 128 9.11 -14.68 -3.00
C ALA A 128 10.28 -15.10 -3.88
N ARG A 129 11.00 -14.17 -4.62
CA ARG A 129 12.09 -14.46 -5.56
C ARG A 129 13.44 -14.08 -4.96
N LEU A 130 13.50 -13.46 -3.69
CA LEU A 130 14.81 -13.24 -3.05
C LEU A 130 15.36 -14.58 -2.54
N HIS A 131 16.36 -15.21 -3.25
CA HIS A 131 17.23 -16.40 -3.22
C HIS A 131 17.58 -16.80 -1.78
N PHE A 132 17.18 -15.95 -0.76
CA PHE A 132 17.39 -16.35 0.65
C PHE A 132 16.24 -17.22 1.15
N PHE A 133 14.98 -17.23 0.56
CA PHE A 133 13.81 -18.06 0.96
C PHE A 133 13.60 -19.19 -0.05
N SER A 134 14.24 -19.20 -1.37
CA SER A 134 14.10 -20.26 -2.40
C SER A 134 15.30 -21.21 -2.34
N SER A 135 16.32 -21.04 -1.44
CA SER A 135 17.47 -21.97 -1.44
C SER A 135 17.58 -22.64 -0.06
N GLY A 136 16.37 -22.92 0.63
CA GLY A 136 16.47 -23.98 1.67
C GLY A 136 17.73 -23.83 2.53
N HIS A 137 18.08 -22.73 3.12
CA HIS A 137 19.18 -22.64 4.12
C HIS A 137 18.61 -22.59 5.54
N ARG A 138 19.18 -23.43 6.54
CA ARG A 138 18.94 -23.64 7.98
C ARG A 138 18.60 -22.33 8.69
N LEU A 139 18.62 -21.14 7.94
CA LEU A 139 18.29 -19.88 8.63
C LEU A 139 17.07 -19.22 8.00
N SER A 140 16.35 -19.87 7.02
CA SER A 140 15.17 -19.41 6.26
C SER A 140 13.93 -20.19 6.69
N GLY A 141 14.13 -21.13 7.80
CA GLY A 141 12.96 -21.69 8.52
C GLY A 141 11.93 -22.29 7.57
N LEU A 142 12.16 -22.59 6.37
CA LEU A 142 11.23 -23.36 5.50
C LEU A 142 11.97 -24.57 4.94
N SER A 143 12.63 -25.34 5.84
CA SER A 143 13.17 -26.68 5.48
C SER A 143 12.07 -27.73 5.54
N ALA A 144 11.72 -28.32 4.32
CA ALA A 144 10.98 -29.56 4.01
C ALA A 144 10.94 -30.50 5.22
N LYS A 145 11.66 -30.08 6.41
CA LYS A 145 11.59 -30.94 7.61
C LYS A 145 10.67 -30.32 8.68
N SER A 146 10.11 -29.06 8.51
CA SER A 146 9.21 -28.45 9.52
C SER A 146 7.79 -28.29 8.96
N THR A 147 7.56 -28.68 7.65
CA THR A 147 6.20 -28.64 7.08
C THR A 147 5.65 -30.06 6.95
N GLY A 148 6.05 -31.01 7.93
CA GLY A 148 5.19 -32.20 8.19
C GLY A 148 4.69 -32.84 6.90
N THR A 149 5.40 -32.99 5.75
CA THR A 149 4.82 -33.85 4.69
C THR A 149 5.73 -35.07 4.49
N LEU A 150 6.27 -35.69 5.60
CA LEU A 150 6.60 -37.10 5.29
C LEU A 150 5.61 -38.04 6.00
N PRO A 151 4.87 -38.81 5.23
CA PRO A 151 4.04 -39.91 5.77
C PRO A 151 4.79 -40.73 6.82
N VAL A 152 4.49 -40.40 8.11
CA VAL A 152 4.57 -41.37 9.23
C VAL A 152 4.71 -42.79 8.68
N THR A 153 5.86 -43.13 8.04
CA THR A 153 5.89 -44.60 7.97
C THR A 153 6.70 -45.15 9.15
N LYS A 154 5.90 -45.65 10.21
CA LYS A 154 5.67 -46.92 10.95
C LYS A 154 7.00 -47.58 11.29
N GLU A 155 7.37 -47.52 12.66
CA GLU A 155 7.71 -48.63 13.59
C GLU A 155 8.77 -49.54 12.98
N ALA A 156 9.96 -49.62 13.66
CA ALA A 156 10.58 -50.81 14.27
C ALA A 156 12.07 -50.53 14.52
#